data_AF-A0A7H4P8N2-F1
#
_entry.id   AF-A0A7H4P8N2-F1
#
_cell.length_a   1.000
_cell.length_b   1.000
_cell.length_c   1.000
_cell.angle_alpha   90.00
_cell.angle_beta   90.00
_cell.angle_gamma   90.00
#
_symmetry.space_group_name_H-M   'P 1'
#
loop_
_entity.id
_entity.type
_entity.pdbx_description
1 polymer ?
#
loop_
_entity_poly.entity_id
_entity_poly.type
_entity_poly.pdbx_seq_one_letter_code
_entity_poly.pdbx_strand_id
1 'polypeptide(L)'
;MKSPPGRKAKSFPLTKGGYIYCPPGEKLTFINNRSGNSQLFLYKRRYIAVENHAPYLVTGNVSQLERIHYEGMEDVILIDFLPKELGFDMNMHILSFEPGASHGYIETHVQEHGAYILSGQGVYNLDNNWVPVKKRRLYLYGRLFTTGRIRRRARGV
;
A
#
# COMPACT_ATOMS: atom_id res chain seq x y z
N MET A 1 -8.88 -8.46 28.12
CA MET A 1 -9.59 -9.49 27.34
C MET A 1 -8.60 -10.63 27.03
N LYS A 2 -8.79 -11.80 27.65
CA LYS A 2 -7.91 -12.98 27.49
C LYS A 2 -8.20 -13.64 26.14
N SER A 3 -7.15 -14.03 25.42
CA SER A 3 -7.25 -14.74 24.13
C SER A 3 -7.92 -16.11 24.31
N PRO A 4 -8.66 -16.64 23.31
CA PRO A 4 -9.23 -17.98 23.37
C PRO A 4 -8.13 -19.05 23.53
N PRO A 5 -8.37 -20.11 24.30
CA PRO A 5 -7.38 -21.16 24.51
C PRO A 5 -7.18 -21.98 23.22
N GLY A 6 -5.92 -22.12 22.77
CA GLY A 6 -5.53 -23.07 21.71
C GLY A 6 -4.78 -22.50 20.50
N ARG A 7 -4.83 -21.19 20.23
CA ARG A 7 -4.02 -20.59 19.15
C ARG A 7 -2.67 -20.14 19.69
N LYS A 8 -1.59 -20.85 19.34
CA LYS A 8 -0.22 -20.36 19.57
C LYS A 8 -0.01 -19.10 18.73
N ALA A 9 0.33 -17.99 19.38
CA ALA A 9 0.71 -16.77 18.70
C ALA A 9 1.96 -17.01 17.84
N LYS A 10 1.90 -16.63 16.57
CA LYS A 10 3.07 -16.59 15.68
C LYS A 10 3.69 -15.20 15.73
N SER A 11 5.01 -15.14 15.85
CA SER A 11 5.78 -13.90 15.94
C SER A 11 6.61 -13.70 14.68
N PHE A 12 6.58 -12.50 14.11
CA PHE A 12 7.27 -12.16 12.87
C PHE A 12 8.18 -10.94 13.10
N PRO A 13 9.51 -11.08 13.00
CA PRO A 13 10.40 -9.92 13.05
C PRO A 13 10.27 -9.13 11.76
N LEU A 14 9.88 -7.85 11.85
CA LEU A 14 9.78 -6.97 10.71
C LEU A 14 10.89 -5.91 10.75
N THR A 15 11.55 -5.74 9.61
CA THR A 15 12.52 -4.67 9.36
C THR A 15 11.95 -3.66 8.36
N LYS A 16 12.75 -2.68 7.91
CA LYS A 16 12.31 -1.71 6.90
C LYS A 16 11.84 -2.45 5.63
N GLY A 17 10.64 -2.11 5.15
CA GLY A 17 9.99 -2.78 4.03
C GLY A 17 9.27 -4.08 4.40
N GLY A 18 9.36 -4.53 5.65
CA GLY A 18 8.58 -5.65 6.16
C GLY A 18 7.09 -5.31 6.24
N TYR A 19 6.24 -6.25 5.86
CA TYR A 19 4.79 -6.11 5.94
C TYR A 19 4.14 -7.40 6.42
N ILE A 20 2.95 -7.26 6.99
CA ILE A 20 2.11 -8.36 7.43
C ILE A 20 0.64 -8.00 7.18
N TYR A 21 -0.09 -8.91 6.55
CA TYR A 21 -1.54 -8.89 6.42
C TYR A 21 -2.12 -9.92 7.39
N CYS A 22 -3.07 -9.48 8.20
CA CYS A 22 -3.75 -10.31 9.21
C CYS A 22 -5.20 -10.55 8.74
N PRO A 23 -5.61 -11.82 8.52
CA PRO A 23 -6.97 -12.13 8.06
C PRO A 23 -8.02 -11.75 9.12
N PRO A 24 -9.30 -11.58 8.73
CA PRO A 24 -10.37 -11.23 9.65
C PRO A 24 -10.50 -12.28 10.76
N GLY A 25 -10.82 -11.83 11.98
CA GLY A 25 -10.97 -12.69 13.15
C GLY A 25 -9.67 -13.02 13.88
N GLU A 26 -8.51 -12.73 13.29
CA GLU A 26 -7.22 -12.80 13.99
C GLU A 26 -6.84 -11.45 14.61
N LYS A 27 -6.16 -11.50 15.77
CA LYS A 27 -5.71 -10.29 16.46
C LYS A 27 -4.26 -10.00 16.12
N LEU A 28 -4.01 -8.85 15.50
CA LEU A 28 -2.66 -8.33 15.30
C LEU A 28 -2.18 -7.58 16.56
N THR A 29 -1.00 -7.95 17.04
CA THR A 29 -0.25 -7.22 18.08
C THR A 29 1.16 -6.95 17.60
N PHE A 30 1.74 -5.82 17.95
CA PHE A 30 3.11 -5.47 17.61
C PHE A 30 3.79 -4.78 18.78
N ILE A 31 5.11 -4.97 18.88
CA ILE A 31 5.98 -4.34 19.87
C ILE A 31 7.22 -3.81 19.14
N ASN A 32 7.72 -2.66 19.56
CA ASN A 32 8.97 -2.14 19.06
C ASN A 32 10.15 -2.83 19.75
N ASN A 33 10.82 -3.76 19.05
CA ASN A 33 11.90 -4.59 19.62
C ASN A 33 13.31 -4.00 19.37
N ARG A 34 13.45 -2.67 19.32
CA ARG A 34 14.76 -2.00 19.12
C ARG A 34 14.89 -0.76 20.00
N SER A 35 16.14 -0.39 20.30
CA SER A 35 16.46 0.91 20.87
C SER A 35 16.21 1.98 19.81
N GLY A 36 15.20 2.81 20.02
CA GLY A 36 14.79 3.91 19.12
C GLY A 36 13.46 3.70 18.42
N ASN A 37 13.03 4.72 17.68
CA ASN A 37 11.67 4.77 17.11
C ASN A 37 11.52 3.92 15.84
N SER A 38 10.44 3.15 15.78
CA SER A 38 9.96 2.47 14.58
C SER A 38 8.74 3.18 14.02
N GLN A 39 8.63 3.31 12.70
CA GLN A 39 7.46 3.88 12.03
C GLN A 39 6.73 2.78 11.27
N LEU A 40 5.43 2.66 11.51
CA LEU A 40 4.55 1.71 10.83
C LEU A 40 3.47 2.48 10.06
N PHE A 41 3.01 1.90 8.95
CA PHE A 41 1.77 2.28 8.29
C PHE A 41 0.75 1.18 8.56
N LEU A 42 -0.37 1.54 9.17
CA LEU A 42 -1.43 0.60 9.54
C LEU A 42 -2.68 0.92 8.74
N TYR A 43 -3.27 -0.12 8.15
CA TYR A 43 -4.56 -0.06 7.48
C TYR A 43 -5.46 -1.15 8.05
N LYS A 44 -6.75 -0.83 8.20
CA LYS A 44 -7.78 -1.77 8.62
C LYS A 44 -9.05 -1.48 7.86
N ARG A 45 -9.69 -2.53 7.36
CA ARG A 45 -11.05 -2.50 6.81
C ARG A 45 -11.89 -3.63 7.39
N ARG A 46 -13.21 -3.52 7.21
CA ARG A 46 -14.11 -4.65 7.41
C ARG A 46 -13.99 -5.55 6.18
N TYR A 47 -13.60 -6.81 6.40
CA TYR A 47 -13.52 -7.80 5.34
C TYR A 47 -14.90 -8.07 4.73
N ILE A 48 -14.97 -8.11 3.41
CA ILE A 48 -16.15 -8.51 2.65
C ILE A 48 -15.93 -9.95 2.19
N ALA A 49 -16.67 -10.88 2.79
CA ALA A 49 -16.55 -12.29 2.48
C ALA A 49 -17.14 -12.62 1.09
N VAL A 50 -16.50 -13.56 0.42
CA VAL A 50 -16.99 -14.18 -0.81
C VAL A 50 -17.15 -15.67 -0.53
N GLU A 51 -18.27 -16.25 -0.98
CA GLU A 51 -18.56 -17.67 -0.77
C GLU A 51 -17.43 -18.56 -1.30
N ASN A 52 -17.05 -19.60 -0.54
CA ASN A 52 -15.95 -20.52 -0.85
C ASN A 52 -14.55 -19.89 -0.97
N HIS A 53 -14.37 -18.65 -0.53
CA HIS A 53 -13.08 -17.97 -0.49
C HIS A 53 -12.78 -17.41 0.90
N ALA A 54 -11.51 -17.43 1.29
CA ALA A 54 -11.03 -16.82 2.52
C ALA A 54 -9.60 -16.31 2.32
N PRO A 55 -9.23 -15.17 2.91
CA PRO A 55 -7.86 -14.71 2.90
C PRO A 55 -7.07 -15.47 3.97
N TYR A 56 -5.75 -15.44 3.83
CA TYR A 56 -4.84 -16.06 4.78
C TYR A 56 -3.75 -15.07 5.21
N LEU A 57 -3.00 -15.44 6.24
CA LEU A 57 -1.87 -14.65 6.72
C LEU A 57 -0.82 -14.51 5.60
N VAL A 58 -0.49 -13.28 5.21
CA VAL A 58 0.60 -12.98 4.28
C VAL A 58 1.63 -12.12 5.00
N THR A 59 2.90 -12.45 4.89
CA THR A 59 4.00 -11.67 5.45
C THR A 59 5.20 -11.73 4.52
N GLY A 60 5.97 -10.66 4.45
CA GLY A 60 7.15 -10.61 3.59
C GLY A 60 7.93 -9.31 3.73
N ASN A 61 8.88 -9.09 2.83
CA ASN A 61 9.59 -7.84 2.69
C ASN A 61 9.52 -7.34 1.25
N VAL A 62 9.27 -6.05 1.05
CA VAL A 62 9.22 -5.39 -0.26
C VAL A 62 10.47 -5.68 -1.11
N SER A 63 11.65 -5.88 -0.49
CA SER A 63 12.88 -6.20 -1.23
C SER A 63 12.86 -7.57 -1.93
N GLN A 64 11.90 -8.43 -1.60
CA GLN A 64 11.76 -9.79 -2.12
C GLN A 64 10.55 -9.92 -3.07
N LEU A 65 9.76 -8.86 -3.23
CA LEU A 65 8.61 -8.85 -4.11
C LEU A 65 9.01 -8.53 -5.54
N GLU A 66 8.23 -9.05 -6.48
CA GLU A 66 8.39 -8.76 -7.90
C GLU A 66 8.23 -7.26 -8.18
N ARG A 67 9.08 -6.76 -9.07
CA ARG A 67 9.04 -5.38 -9.57
C ARG A 67 8.41 -5.42 -10.95
N ILE A 68 7.17 -4.97 -11.05
CA ILE A 68 6.38 -5.06 -12.27
C ILE A 68 6.44 -3.72 -12.99
N HIS A 69 6.68 -3.74 -14.31
CA HIS A 69 6.53 -2.55 -15.15
C HIS A 69 5.05 -2.17 -15.26
N TYR A 70 4.68 -1.04 -14.66
CA TYR A 70 3.28 -0.61 -14.60
C TYR A 70 2.82 -0.19 -16.00
N GLU A 71 1.78 -0.85 -16.52
CA GLU A 71 1.25 -0.64 -17.88
C GLU A 71 2.33 -0.76 -18.98
N GLY A 72 3.36 -1.57 -18.75
CA GLY A 72 4.49 -1.72 -19.69
C GLY A 72 5.44 -0.51 -19.73
N MET A 73 5.28 0.47 -18.83
CA MET A 73 6.18 1.63 -18.74
C MET A 73 7.47 1.26 -18.01
N GLU A 74 8.61 1.52 -18.64
CA GLU A 74 9.93 1.22 -18.07
C GLU A 74 10.28 2.09 -16.84
N ASP A 75 9.67 3.28 -16.75
CA ASP A 75 9.95 4.32 -15.76
C ASP A 75 8.96 4.36 -14.57
N VAL A 76 8.02 3.41 -14.54
CA VAL A 76 7.05 3.22 -13.45
C VAL A 76 7.05 1.77 -12.98
N ILE A 77 7.38 1.57 -11.70
CA ILE A 77 7.41 0.25 -11.06
C ILE A 77 6.23 0.10 -10.11
N LEU A 78 5.50 -1.00 -10.23
CA LEU A 78 4.46 -1.48 -9.32
C LEU A 78 4.99 -2.68 -8.51
N ILE A 79 4.63 -2.71 -7.23
CA ILE A 79 4.84 -3.86 -6.34
C ILE A 79 3.52 -4.20 -5.68
N ASP A 80 3.06 -5.45 -5.83
CA ASP A 80 1.85 -6.00 -5.22
C ASP A 80 2.18 -6.73 -3.92
N PHE A 81 1.50 -6.41 -2.82
CA PHE A 81 1.79 -7.01 -1.51
C PHE A 81 1.02 -8.30 -1.29
N LEU A 82 -0.22 -8.38 -1.80
CA LEU A 82 -1.13 -9.50 -1.59
C LEU A 82 -1.39 -10.27 -2.88
N PRO A 83 -1.71 -11.57 -2.79
CA PRO A 83 -2.22 -12.37 -3.90
C PRO A 83 -3.46 -11.75 -4.54
N LYS A 84 -3.69 -12.09 -5.82
CA LYS A 84 -4.82 -11.58 -6.63
C LYS A 84 -6.05 -12.49 -6.59
N GLU A 85 -6.07 -13.44 -5.66
CA GLU A 85 -7.16 -14.40 -5.48
C GLU A 85 -8.38 -13.75 -4.82
N LEU A 86 -9.58 -14.26 -5.13
CA LEU A 86 -10.85 -13.73 -4.63
C LEU A 86 -11.01 -13.75 -3.09
N GLY A 87 -10.16 -14.51 -2.39
CA GLY A 87 -10.11 -14.49 -0.92
C GLY A 87 -9.71 -13.13 -0.36
N PHE A 88 -8.93 -12.33 -1.10
CA PHE A 88 -8.48 -11.01 -0.69
C PHE A 88 -9.39 -9.91 -1.26
N ASP A 89 -10.11 -9.19 -0.39
CA ASP A 89 -11.03 -8.10 -0.77
C ASP A 89 -10.35 -6.72 -0.90
N MET A 90 -9.01 -6.71 -0.90
CA MET A 90 -8.16 -5.53 -1.03
C MET A 90 -6.76 -5.91 -1.50
N ASN A 91 -5.97 -4.91 -1.89
CA ASN A 91 -4.51 -5.06 -2.04
C ASN A 91 -3.79 -3.80 -1.55
N MET A 92 -2.49 -3.90 -1.34
CA MET A 92 -1.59 -2.79 -1.02
C MET A 92 -0.50 -2.73 -2.08
N HIS A 93 -0.20 -1.54 -2.56
CA HIS A 93 0.77 -1.34 -3.62
C HIS A 93 1.84 -0.33 -3.22
N ILE A 94 3.04 -0.50 -3.77
CA ILE A 94 4.00 0.59 -3.91
C ILE A 94 4.13 0.90 -5.39
N LEU A 95 3.88 2.16 -5.74
CA LEU A 95 4.23 2.73 -7.04
C LEU A 95 5.50 3.59 -6.89
N SER A 96 6.46 3.36 -7.78
CA SER A 96 7.71 4.13 -7.87
C SER A 96 7.83 4.75 -9.26
N PHE A 97 8.11 6.05 -9.30
CA PHE A 97 8.20 6.84 -10.51
C PHE A 97 9.60 7.44 -10.64
N GLU A 98 10.24 7.22 -11.78
CA GLU A 98 11.44 7.98 -12.14
C GLU A 98 11.12 9.47 -12.33
N PRO A 99 12.12 10.37 -12.25
CA PRO A 99 11.90 11.80 -12.49
C PRO A 99 11.25 12.04 -13.87
N GLY A 100 10.16 12.81 -13.90
CA GLY A 100 9.41 13.08 -15.13
C GLY A 100 8.32 12.06 -15.47
N ALA A 101 8.41 10.83 -14.94
CA ALA A 101 7.42 9.78 -15.19
C ALA A 101 6.04 10.12 -14.60
N SER A 102 4.99 9.52 -15.18
CA SER A 102 3.60 9.64 -14.74
C SER A 102 2.77 8.46 -15.21
N HIS A 103 1.59 8.24 -14.60
CA HIS A 103 0.57 7.37 -15.20
C HIS A 103 0.29 7.76 -16.66
N GLY A 104 -0.02 6.76 -17.51
CA GLY A 104 -0.28 6.97 -18.94
C GLY A 104 -1.53 7.80 -19.22
N TYR A 105 -2.49 7.75 -18.31
CA TYR A 105 -3.75 8.52 -18.36
C TYR A 105 -4.20 8.91 -16.96
N ILE A 106 -5.33 9.61 -16.90
CA ILE A 106 -5.99 10.00 -15.66
C ILE A 106 -6.98 8.89 -15.29
N GLU A 107 -6.72 8.19 -14.20
CA GLU A 107 -7.56 7.06 -13.76
C GLU A 107 -8.94 7.52 -13.25
N THR A 108 -9.96 6.71 -13.53
CA THR A 108 -11.30 6.83 -12.92
C THR A 108 -11.83 5.43 -12.63
N HIS A 109 -12.17 5.15 -11.37
CA HIS A 109 -12.67 3.84 -10.96
C HIS A 109 -13.43 3.91 -9.63
N VAL A 110 -14.14 2.83 -9.28
CA VAL A 110 -14.96 2.74 -8.06
C VAL A 110 -14.16 2.37 -6.81
N GLN A 111 -12.95 1.84 -6.98
CA GLN A 111 -12.03 1.50 -5.91
C GLN A 111 -11.59 2.78 -5.19
N GLU A 112 -11.32 2.68 -3.89
CA GLU A 112 -10.87 3.79 -3.08
C GLU A 112 -9.37 3.65 -2.79
N HIS A 113 -8.67 4.77 -2.74
CA HIS A 113 -7.23 4.80 -2.50
C HIS A 113 -6.88 5.62 -1.26
N GLY A 114 -5.99 5.07 -0.44
CA GLY A 114 -5.23 5.81 0.56
C GLY A 114 -3.76 5.76 0.22
N ALA A 115 -3.15 6.91 -0.08
CA ALA A 115 -1.77 6.99 -0.51
C ALA A 115 -0.90 7.74 0.52
N TYR A 116 0.18 7.10 0.97
CA TYR A 116 1.18 7.72 1.83
C TYR A 116 2.50 7.89 1.08
N ILE A 117 2.97 9.13 0.95
CA ILE A 117 4.19 9.41 0.17
C ILE A 117 5.44 9.02 0.97
N LEU A 118 6.05 7.90 0.58
CA LEU A 118 7.24 7.33 1.23
C LEU A 118 8.52 8.14 0.96
N SER A 119 8.68 8.64 -0.27
CA SER A 119 9.87 9.37 -0.73
C SER A 119 9.52 10.33 -1.87
N GLY A 120 10.47 11.23 -2.17
CA GLY A 120 10.34 12.14 -3.30
C GLY A 120 9.26 13.22 -3.14
N GLN A 121 8.90 13.76 -4.29
CA GLN A 121 7.90 14.82 -4.47
C GLN A 121 7.28 14.71 -5.86
N GLY A 122 6.11 15.28 -6.04
CA GLY A 122 5.47 15.35 -7.34
C GLY A 122 4.26 16.27 -7.31
N VAL A 123 3.45 16.21 -8.35
CA VAL A 123 2.15 16.88 -8.41
C VAL A 123 1.12 15.80 -8.71
N TYR A 124 0.10 15.66 -7.86
CA TYR A 124 -1.07 14.84 -8.13
C TYR A 124 -2.12 15.72 -8.78
N ASN A 125 -2.65 15.31 -9.94
CA ASN A 125 -3.98 15.75 -10.33
C ASN A 125 -4.99 15.05 -9.40
N LEU A 126 -6.01 15.74 -8.86
CA LEU A 126 -7.09 15.23 -7.99
C LEU A 126 -8.35 16.03 -8.26
N ASP A 127 -9.42 15.38 -8.69
CA ASP A 127 -10.62 16.05 -9.19
C ASP A 127 -10.29 17.23 -10.14
N ASN A 128 -9.42 16.98 -11.13
CA ASN A 128 -8.89 17.98 -12.07
C ASN A 128 -8.08 19.14 -11.47
N ASN A 129 -7.72 19.07 -10.18
CA ASN A 129 -6.88 20.04 -9.49
C ASN A 129 -5.46 19.51 -9.29
N TRP A 130 -4.46 20.30 -9.67
CA TRP A 130 -3.06 19.93 -9.51
C TRP A 130 -2.53 20.32 -8.13
N VAL A 131 -2.28 19.34 -7.29
CA VAL A 131 -1.84 19.49 -5.89
C VAL A 131 -0.39 19.02 -5.73
N PRO A 132 0.54 19.89 -5.29
CA PRO A 132 1.90 19.50 -4.98
C PRO A 132 1.94 18.53 -3.79
N VAL A 133 2.67 17.43 -3.94
CA VAL A 133 2.84 16.42 -2.90
C VAL A 133 4.31 16.21 -2.56
N LYS A 134 4.58 15.87 -1.30
CA LYS A 134 5.92 15.50 -0.83
C LYS A 134 5.84 14.44 0.26
N LYS A 135 6.98 13.80 0.53
CA LYS A 135 7.19 12.79 1.58
C LYS A 135 6.48 13.13 2.90
N ARG A 136 5.98 12.08 3.59
CA ARG A 136 5.28 12.11 4.89
C ARG A 136 3.93 12.84 4.87
N ARG A 137 3.23 12.78 3.74
CA ARG A 137 1.82 13.19 3.64
C ARG A 137 0.95 11.99 3.29
N LEU A 138 -0.16 11.86 4.00
CA LEU A 138 -1.24 10.95 3.69
C LEU A 138 -2.27 11.69 2.85
N TYR A 139 -2.77 11.01 1.83
CA TYR A 139 -3.86 11.46 1.01
C TYR A 139 -4.91 10.36 0.92
N LEU A 140 -6.18 10.72 1.04
CA LEU A 140 -7.31 9.78 0.98
C LEU A 140 -8.27 10.25 -0.11
N TYR A 141 -8.64 9.31 -0.98
CA TYR A 141 -9.50 9.57 -2.12
C TYR A 141 -10.52 8.43 -2.24
N GLY A 142 -11.80 8.75 -2.06
CA GLY A 142 -12.91 7.80 -1.93
C GLY A 142 -13.66 7.52 -3.23
N ARG A 143 -14.79 6.82 -3.13
CA ARG A 143 -15.68 6.53 -4.27
C ARG A 143 -16.13 7.84 -4.94
N LEU A 144 -15.87 7.91 -6.24
CA LEU A 144 -16.10 8.99 -7.22
C LEU A 144 -14.94 9.98 -7.45
N PHE A 145 -14.37 9.84 -8.64
CA PHE A 145 -13.56 10.78 -9.42
C PHE A 145 -12.35 11.40 -8.72
N THR A 146 -11.35 10.58 -8.44
CA THR A 146 -9.99 11.10 -8.29
C THR A 146 -9.16 10.73 -9.49
N THR A 147 -9.09 11.69 -10.40
CA THR A 147 -8.00 11.85 -11.36
C THR A 147 -6.67 11.69 -10.62
N GLY A 148 -5.66 11.03 -11.20
CA GLY A 148 -4.41 10.75 -10.50
C GLY A 148 -3.20 10.71 -11.42
N ARG A 149 -2.81 11.84 -12.04
CA ARG A 149 -1.53 11.91 -12.75
C ARG A 149 -0.46 12.44 -11.81
N ILE A 150 0.50 11.60 -11.44
CA ILE A 150 1.66 12.00 -10.64
C ILE A 150 2.74 12.45 -11.60
N ARG A 151 3.21 13.71 -11.51
CA ARG A 151 4.46 14.13 -12.18
C ARG A 151 5.52 14.39 -11.15
N ARG A 152 6.60 13.61 -11.16
CA ARG A 152 7.77 13.89 -10.32
C ARG A 152 8.57 15.04 -10.94
N ARG A 153 8.72 16.17 -10.23
CA ARG A 153 9.61 17.25 -10.66
C ARG A 153 11.06 16.75 -10.67
N ALA A 154 11.75 16.89 -11.81
CA ALA A 154 13.20 16.88 -11.83
C ALA A 154 13.72 18.04 -10.95
N ARG A 155 14.81 17.81 -10.21
CA ARG A 155 15.49 18.93 -9.53
C ARG A 155 16.12 19.79 -10.63
N GLY A 156 15.81 21.09 -10.64
CA GLY A 156 16.65 22.06 -11.32
C GLY A 156 18.02 22.08 -10.65
N VAL A 157 19.06 22.17 -11.47
CA VAL A 157 20.44 22.47 -11.05
C VAL A 157 20.46 23.79 -10.30
#